data_AF-A0A5U3J8I3-F1
#
_entry.id   AF-A0A5U3J8I3-F1
#
_cell.length_a   1.000
_cell.length_b   1.000
_cell.length_c   1.000
_cell.angle_alpha   90.00
_cell.angle_beta   90.00
_cell.angle_gamma   90.00
#
_symmetry.space_group_name_H-M   'P 1'
#
loop_
_entity.id
_entity.type
_entity.pdbx_description
1 polymer ?
#
loop_
_entity_poly.entity_id
_entity_poly.type
_entity_poly.pdbx_seq_one_letter_code
_entity_poly.pdbx_strand_id
1 'polypeptide(L)'
;MLNAGGGLRMDINTLITHYGYAALVIGSMAEGETVTLLGGVAAHQGLLKFPLVAAAVALGGMMGDQLLYLLGRCYGGKILRR
;
A
#
# COMPACT_ATOMS: atom_id res chain seq x y z
N MET A 1 -18.91 -5.12 37.16
CA MET A 1 -19.27 -5.60 35.80
C MET A 1 -19.89 -4.38 35.10
N LEU A 2 -19.37 -3.74 34.05
CA LEU A 2 -18.64 -4.19 32.86
C LEU A 2 -17.89 -3.02 32.19
N ASN A 3 -16.70 -3.34 31.67
CA ASN A 3 -16.12 -2.88 30.40
C ASN A 3 -15.55 -1.44 30.25
N ALA A 4 -14.36 -1.21 30.83
CA ALA A 4 -13.41 -0.17 30.41
C ALA A 4 -12.43 -0.67 29.30
N GLY A 5 -12.84 -1.64 28.46
CA GLY A 5 -11.97 -2.30 27.48
C GLY A 5 -12.20 -1.93 26.00
N GLY A 6 -13.04 -0.94 25.71
CA GLY A 6 -13.47 -0.61 24.33
C GLY A 6 -12.62 0.42 23.58
N GLY A 7 -11.96 1.36 24.28
CA GLY A 7 -11.27 2.48 23.64
C GLY A 7 -9.97 2.11 22.92
N LEU A 8 -9.10 1.32 23.56
CA LEU A 8 -7.79 0.94 22.98
C LEU A 8 -7.89 0.07 21.72
N ARG A 9 -8.94 -0.76 21.62
CA ARG A 9 -9.11 -1.70 20.49
C ARG A 9 -9.53 -1.00 19.21
N MET A 10 -10.24 0.13 19.32
CA MET A 10 -10.66 0.93 18.18
C MET A 10 -9.48 1.74 17.60
N ASP A 11 -8.57 2.21 18.46
CA ASP A 11 -7.37 2.96 18.08
C ASP A 11 -6.28 2.09 17.43
N ILE A 12 -5.97 0.92 17.99
CA ILE A 12 -4.95 0.03 17.40
C ILE A 12 -5.40 -0.48 16.04
N ASN A 13 -6.69 -0.80 15.89
CA ASN A 13 -7.22 -1.28 14.61
C ASN A 13 -7.19 -0.17 13.55
N THR A 14 -7.51 1.08 13.90
CA THR A 14 -7.38 2.21 12.95
C THR A 14 -5.91 2.51 12.62
N LEU A 15 -4.98 2.39 13.58
CA LEU A 15 -3.55 2.58 13.34
C LEU A 15 -3.00 1.52 12.37
N ILE A 16 -3.30 0.24 12.62
CA ILE A 16 -2.90 -0.87 11.75
C ILE A 16 -3.56 -0.75 10.38
N THR A 17 -4.82 -0.32 10.34
CA THR A 17 -5.56 -0.09 9.10
C THR A 17 -4.92 1.03 8.28
N HIS A 18 -4.61 2.18 8.90
CA HIS A 18 -4.03 3.34 8.22
C HIS A 18 -2.61 3.08 7.73
N TYR A 19 -1.74 2.51 8.58
CA TYR A 19 -0.36 2.22 8.21
C TYR A 19 -0.25 0.99 7.31
N GLY A 20 -1.14 0.01 7.45
CA GLY A 20 -1.17 -1.19 6.61
C GLY A 20 -1.50 -0.86 5.15
N TYR A 21 -2.48 0.02 4.91
CA TYR A 21 -2.74 0.49 3.54
C TYR A 21 -1.61 1.35 2.99
N ALA A 22 -1.01 2.23 3.79
CA ALA A 22 0.15 3.02 3.36
C ALA A 22 1.35 2.14 2.97
N ALA A 23 1.61 1.09 3.75
CA ALA A 23 2.65 0.10 3.44
C ALA A 23 2.34 -0.67 2.15
N LEU A 24 1.07 -0.98 1.87
CA LEU A 24 0.66 -1.61 0.61
C LEU A 24 0.85 -0.68 -0.59
N VAL A 25 0.53 0.61 -0.45
CA VAL A 25 0.73 1.61 -1.51
C VAL A 25 2.23 1.75 -1.81
N ILE A 26 3.05 2.02 -0.79
CA ILE A 26 4.50 2.23 -0.98
C ILE A 26 5.17 0.93 -1.42
N GLY A 27 4.78 -0.20 -0.84
CA GLY A 27 5.32 -1.51 -1.18
C GLY A 27 5.02 -1.89 -2.62
N SER A 28 3.78 -1.68 -3.10
CA SER A 28 3.40 -2.03 -4.47
C SER A 28 4.07 -1.14 -5.53
N MET A 29 4.53 0.07 -5.15
CA MET A 29 5.40 0.87 -6.01
C MET A 29 6.78 0.25 -6.23
N ALA A 30 7.29 -0.54 -5.27
CA ALA A 30 8.57 -1.24 -5.37
C ALA A 30 8.42 -2.64 -5.99
N GLU A 31 7.52 -3.45 -5.43
CA GLU A 31 7.18 -4.79 -5.91
C GLU A 31 5.67 -5.00 -5.89
N GLY A 32 5.04 -4.95 -7.07
CA GLY A 32 3.59 -5.12 -7.21
C GLY A 32 3.11 -6.51 -6.83
N GLU A 33 3.72 -7.57 -7.36
CA GLU A 33 3.24 -8.96 -7.19
C GLU A 33 3.34 -9.43 -5.73
N THR A 34 4.53 -9.29 -5.12
CA THR A 34 4.80 -9.69 -3.73
C THR A 34 3.87 -8.96 -2.76
N VAL A 35 3.70 -7.65 -2.93
CA VAL A 35 2.90 -6.83 -2.02
C VAL A 35 1.40 -7.05 -2.21
N THR A 36 0.95 -7.37 -3.43
CA THR A 36 -0.42 -7.82 -3.67
C THR A 36 -0.71 -9.12 -2.91
N LEU A 37 0.20 -10.08 -2.95
CA LEU A 37 0.08 -11.36 -2.24
C LEU A 37 0.07 -11.16 -0.72
N LEU A 38 1.00 -10.37 -0.19
CA LEU A 38 1.06 -10.04 1.24
C LEU A 38 -0.19 -9.29 1.71
N GLY A 39 -0.69 -8.35 0.89
CA GLY A 39 -1.95 -7.65 1.15
C GLY A 39 -3.16 -8.57 1.17
N GLY A 40 -3.23 -9.51 0.22
CA GLY A 40 -4.27 -10.53 0.18
C GLY A 40 -4.26 -11.42 1.42
N VAL A 41 -3.07 -11.82 1.88
CA VAL A 41 -2.91 -12.59 3.12
C VAL A 41 -3.32 -11.77 4.34
N ALA A 42 -2.95 -10.48 4.41
CA ALA A 42 -3.33 -9.60 5.51
C ALA A 42 -4.85 -9.32 5.53
N ALA A 43 -5.49 -9.21 4.38
CA ALA A 43 -6.94 -9.12 4.26
C ALA A 43 -7.64 -10.42 4.70
N HIS A 44 -7.08 -11.57 4.32
CA HIS A 44 -7.60 -12.87 4.71
C HIS A 44 -7.51 -13.12 6.22
N GLN A 45 -6.52 -12.55 6.90
CA GLN A 45 -6.41 -12.58 8.37
C GLN A 45 -7.38 -11.63 9.10
N GLY A 46 -8.23 -10.89 8.37
CA GLY A 46 -9.19 -9.94 8.95
C GLY A 46 -8.55 -8.66 9.50
N LEU A 47 -7.27 -8.41 9.20
CA LEU A 47 -6.54 -7.21 9.63
C LEU A 47 -6.89 -5.99 8.77
N LEU A 48 -7.21 -6.21 7.49
CA LEU A 48 -7.51 -5.18 6.50
C LEU A 48 -8.72 -5.60 5.67
N LYS A 49 -9.45 -4.63 5.10
CA LYS A 49 -10.58 -4.93 4.21
C LYS A 49 -10.06 -5.21 2.82
N PHE A 50 -10.40 -6.38 2.28
CA PHE A 50 -10.05 -6.81 0.93
C PHE A 50 -10.23 -5.74 -0.17
N PRO A 51 -11.37 -5.02 -0.28
CA PRO A 51 -11.53 -4.00 -1.31
C PRO A 51 -10.59 -2.79 -1.13
N LEU A 52 -10.26 -2.43 0.12
CA LEU A 52 -9.32 -1.34 0.41
C LEU A 52 -7.87 -1.76 0.13
N VAL A 53 -7.51 -3.02 0.40
CA VAL A 53 -6.20 -3.58 0.02
C VAL A 53 -6.05 -3.56 -1.50
N ALA A 54 -7.06 -4.03 -2.24
CA ALA A 54 -7.05 -4.03 -3.69
C ALA A 54 -6.91 -2.61 -4.26
N ALA A 55 -7.66 -1.64 -3.71
CA ALA A 55 -7.55 -0.25 -4.10
C ALA A 55 -6.17 0.36 -3.77
N ALA A 56 -5.61 0.07 -2.59
CA ALA A 56 -4.30 0.55 -2.17
C ALA A 56 -3.17 0.05 -3.08
N VAL A 57 -3.18 -1.25 -3.38
CA VAL A 57 -2.20 -1.88 -4.28
C VAL A 57 -2.34 -1.36 -5.71
N ALA A 58 -3.57 -1.22 -6.22
CA ALA A 58 -3.81 -0.68 -7.56
C ALA A 58 -3.32 0.77 -7.69
N LEU A 59 -3.58 1.60 -6.68
CA LEU A 59 -3.09 2.98 -6.62
C LEU A 59 -1.57 3.04 -6.52
N GLY A 60 -0.96 2.21 -5.68
CA GLY A 60 0.50 2.16 -5.56
C GLY A 60 1.18 1.73 -6.87
N GLY A 61 0.64 0.72 -7.57
CA GLY A 61 1.11 0.33 -8.90
C GLY A 61 1.02 1.48 -9.92
N MET A 62 -0.14 2.15 -10.02
CA MET A 62 -0.31 3.31 -10.90
C MET A 62 0.68 4.44 -10.59
N MET A 63 0.89 4.75 -9.31
CA MET A 63 1.84 5.77 -8.90
C MET A 63 3.30 5.37 -9.18
N GLY A 64 3.63 4.09 -9.00
CA GLY A 64 4.93 3.52 -9.35
C GLY A 64 5.23 3.68 -10.84
N ASP A 65 4.28 3.31 -11.70
CA ASP A 65 4.40 3.48 -13.16
C ASP A 65 4.55 4.95 -13.57
N GLN A 66 3.78 5.85 -12.96
CA GLN A 66 3.92 7.28 -13.19
C GLN A 66 5.29 7.82 -12.78
N LEU A 67 5.83 7.38 -11.63
CA LEU A 67 7.15 7.77 -11.16
C LEU A 67 8.27 7.22 -12.05
N LEU A 68 8.16 5.96 -12.48
CA LEU A 68 9.08 5.35 -13.43
C LEU A 68 9.05 6.08 -14.77
N TYR A 69 7.88 6.47 -15.26
CA TYR A 69 7.74 7.29 -16.46
C TYR A 69 8.40 8.67 -16.27
N LEU A 70 8.19 9.33 -15.14
CA LEU A 70 8.78 10.64 -14.86
C LEU A 70 10.30 10.57 -14.73
N LEU A 71 10.82 9.55 -14.05
CA LEU A 71 12.25 9.25 -13.96
C LEU A 71 12.83 8.97 -15.33
N GLY A 72 12.19 8.11 -16.12
CA GLY A 72 12.57 7.83 -17.50
C GLY A 72 12.56 9.08 -18.37
N ARG A 73 11.59 9.98 -18.20
CA ARG A 73 11.53 11.26 -18.94
C ARG A 73 12.62 12.23 -18.50
N CYS A 74 12.87 12.37 -17.20
CA CYS A 74 13.85 13.30 -16.65
C CYS A 74 15.29 12.87 -16.96
N TYR A 75 15.57 11.57 -16.88
CA TYR A 75 16.91 11.01 -17.14
C TYR A 75 17.10 10.54 -18.58
N GLY A 76 16.03 10.24 -19.33
CA GLY A 76 16.08 9.82 -20.73
C GLY A 76 16.61 10.89 -21.68
N GLY A 77 16.36 12.17 -21.39
CA GLY A 77 16.98 13.28 -22.13
C GLY A 77 18.52 13.31 -22.03
N LYS A 78 19.09 12.71 -20.97
CA LYS A 78 20.54 12.55 -20.80
C LYS A 78 21.10 11.33 -21.55
N ILE A 79 20.29 10.28 -21.74
CA ILE A 79 20.68 9.05 -22.45
C ILE A 79 20.64 9.24 -23.97
N LEU A 80 19.67 10.00 -24.49
CA LEU A 80 19.53 10.23 -25.94
C LEU A 80 20.54 11.24 -26.52
N ARG A 81 21.48 11.75 -25.71
CA ARG A 81 22.53 12.69 -26.14
C ARG A 81 23.84 11.98 -26.52
N ARG A 82 23.75 10.72 -26.97
CA ARG A 82 24.86 9.92 -27.50
C ARG A 82 24.58 9.56 -28.95
#